data_AF-A0A6M3JW08-F1
#
_entry.id   AF-A0A6M3JW08-F1
#
_cell.length_a   1.000
_cell.length_b   1.000
_cell.length_c   1.000
_cell.angle_alpha   90.00
_cell.angle_beta   90.00
_cell.angle_gamma   90.00
#
_symmetry.space_group_name_H-M   'P 1'
#
loop_
_entity.id
_entity.type
_entity.pdbx_description
1 polymer ?
#
loop_
_entity_poly.entity_id
_entity_poly.type
_entity_poly.pdbx_seq_one_letter_code
_entity_poly.pdbx_strand_id
1 'polypeptide(L)'
;MMTDTEMLNMIEYELKHRLGGGWWWNVEHDVHAGATLREAVANAVAVVTQLTDRQKQLMKCTLDNSNQFGTAHGSDDSIELEKLAAAGLVTSEGHPTWIGDFLYRLYRLTPEGKVVVYEEIAKVESEP
;
A
#
# COMPACT_ATOMS: atom_id res chain seq x y z
N MET A 1 -28.86 -14.97 -3.70
CA MET A 1 -28.10 -13.70 -3.74
C MET A 1 -27.32 -13.63 -2.45
N MET A 2 -26.06 -13.23 -2.49
CA MET A 2 -25.28 -12.95 -1.28
C MET A 2 -25.78 -11.64 -0.65
N THR A 3 -25.90 -11.60 0.67
CA THR A 3 -26.24 -10.37 1.40
C THR A 3 -25.01 -9.46 1.53
N ASP A 4 -25.22 -8.15 1.73
CA ASP A 4 -24.11 -7.22 1.94
C ASP A 4 -23.25 -7.61 3.16
N THR A 5 -23.85 -8.21 4.20
CA THR A 5 -23.13 -8.73 5.37
C THR A 5 -22.26 -9.94 5.05
N GLU A 6 -22.75 -10.90 4.26
CA GLU A 6 -21.94 -12.05 3.82
C GLU A 6 -20.80 -11.61 2.88
N MET A 7 -21.06 -10.63 2.01
CA MET A 7 -20.06 -10.03 1.15
C MET A 7 -18.97 -9.32 1.96
N LEU A 8 -19.36 -8.51 2.97
CA LEU A 8 -18.41 -7.86 3.89
C LEU A 8 -17.56 -8.90 4.65
N ASN A 9 -18.16 -9.93 5.21
CA ASN A 9 -17.43 -10.98 5.94
C ASN A 9 -16.45 -11.75 5.04
N MET A 10 -16.82 -12.03 3.79
CA MET A 10 -15.94 -12.68 2.81
C MET A 10 -14.76 -11.76 2.43
N ILE A 11 -15.02 -10.47 2.21
CA ILE A 11 -13.97 -9.50 1.88
C ILE A 11 -13.05 -9.29 3.09
N GLU A 12 -13.59 -9.16 4.31
CA GLU A 12 -12.81 -9.05 5.54
C GLU A 12 -11.92 -10.28 5.77
N TYR A 13 -12.42 -11.48 5.48
CA TYR A 13 -11.66 -12.73 5.56
C TYR A 13 -10.50 -12.77 4.55
N GLU A 14 -10.77 -12.52 3.26
CA GLU A 14 -9.75 -12.49 2.22
C GLU A 14 -8.69 -11.39 2.48
N LEU A 15 -9.10 -10.20 2.92
CA LEU A 15 -8.18 -9.10 3.20
C LEU A 15 -7.37 -9.35 4.48
N LYS A 16 -7.94 -9.91 5.56
CA LYS A 16 -7.15 -10.34 6.74
C LYS A 16 -6.12 -11.41 6.38
N HIS A 17 -6.48 -12.36 5.51
CA HIS A 17 -5.57 -13.42 5.11
C HIS A 17 -4.46 -12.96 4.16
N ARG A 18 -4.71 -11.98 3.30
CA ARG A 18 -3.73 -11.49 2.31
C ARG A 18 -2.94 -10.28 2.78
N LEU A 19 -3.53 -9.40 3.59
CA LEU A 19 -3.03 -8.04 3.88
C LEU A 19 -2.70 -7.79 5.36
N GLY A 20 -2.80 -8.81 6.21
CA GLY A 20 -2.56 -8.70 7.64
C GLY A 20 -3.55 -7.80 8.37
N GLY A 21 -3.07 -7.02 9.34
CA GLY A 21 -3.90 -6.13 10.17
C GLY A 21 -3.98 -4.68 9.72
N GLY A 22 -3.07 -4.22 8.84
CA GLY A 22 -2.94 -2.80 8.49
C GLY A 22 -4.03 -2.24 7.59
N TRP A 23 -4.62 -3.07 6.72
CA TRP A 23 -5.58 -2.63 5.70
C TRP A 23 -6.85 -2.00 6.27
N TRP A 24 -7.28 -2.41 7.48
CA TRP A 24 -8.48 -1.88 8.15
C TRP A 24 -8.36 -0.38 8.45
N TRP A 25 -7.14 0.13 8.65
CA TRP A 25 -6.91 1.55 8.90
C TRP A 25 -7.33 2.44 7.71
N ASN A 26 -7.22 1.95 6.47
CA ASN A 26 -7.76 2.64 5.29
C ASN A 26 -9.27 2.71 5.31
N VAL A 27 -9.90 1.61 5.71
CA VAL A 27 -11.35 1.52 5.76
C VAL A 27 -11.88 2.51 6.79
N GLU A 28 -11.23 2.62 7.95
CA GLU A 28 -11.54 3.63 8.97
C GLU A 28 -11.21 5.07 8.52
N HIS A 29 -10.10 5.28 7.79
CA HIS A 29 -9.68 6.60 7.31
C HIS A 29 -10.61 7.13 6.21
N ASP A 30 -10.89 6.35 5.18
CA ASP A 30 -11.77 6.73 4.06
C ASP A 30 -13.22 6.94 4.55
N VAL A 31 -13.69 6.12 5.50
CA VAL A 31 -15.01 6.35 6.15
C VAL A 31 -15.01 7.66 6.95
N HIS A 32 -13.94 8.01 7.66
CA HIS A 32 -13.82 9.34 8.29
C HIS A 32 -13.73 10.49 7.27
N ALA A 33 -13.15 10.26 6.09
CA ALA A 33 -13.11 11.21 4.98
C ALA A 33 -14.47 11.34 4.24
N GLY A 34 -15.48 10.55 4.61
CA GLY A 34 -16.84 10.62 4.08
C GLY A 34 -17.17 9.60 2.98
N ALA A 35 -16.27 8.66 2.68
CA ALA A 35 -16.58 7.53 1.81
C ALA A 35 -17.57 6.56 2.51
N THR A 36 -18.41 5.88 1.73
CA THR A 36 -19.16 4.75 2.28
C THR A 36 -18.22 3.59 2.60
N LEU A 37 -18.60 2.74 3.56
CA LEU A 37 -17.83 1.53 3.91
C LEU A 37 -17.53 0.66 2.67
N ARG A 38 -18.46 0.61 1.71
CA ARG A 38 -18.31 -0.13 0.45
C ARG A 38 -17.24 0.46 -0.46
N GLU A 39 -17.16 1.78 -0.56
CA GLU A 39 -16.14 2.49 -1.34
C GLU A 39 -14.77 2.38 -0.65
N ALA A 40 -14.70 2.60 0.65
CA ALA A 40 -13.48 2.46 1.45
C ALA A 40 -12.87 1.05 1.37
N VAL A 41 -13.71 0.01 1.45
CA VAL A 41 -13.31 -1.38 1.23
C VAL A 41 -12.88 -1.61 -0.23
N ALA A 42 -13.62 -1.10 -1.22
CA ALA A 42 -13.25 -1.25 -2.63
C ALA A 42 -11.90 -0.57 -2.94
N ASN A 43 -11.61 0.59 -2.35
CA ASN A 43 -10.32 1.29 -2.46
C ASN A 43 -9.18 0.44 -1.87
N ALA A 44 -9.35 -0.06 -0.64
CA ALA A 44 -8.37 -0.91 0.02
C ALA A 44 -8.09 -2.21 -0.77
N VAL A 45 -9.13 -2.84 -1.32
CA VAL A 45 -8.99 -4.00 -2.24
C VAL A 45 -8.25 -3.60 -3.51
N ALA A 46 -8.63 -2.48 -4.15
CA ALA A 46 -8.07 -2.06 -5.43
C ALA A 46 -6.57 -1.77 -5.34
N VAL A 47 -6.11 -1.07 -4.29
CA VAL A 47 -4.69 -0.72 -4.15
C VAL A 47 -3.82 -1.98 -4.03
N VAL A 48 -4.28 -3.05 -3.37
CA VAL A 48 -3.46 -4.27 -3.23
C VAL A 48 -3.73 -5.34 -4.30
N THR A 49 -4.83 -5.25 -5.05
CA THR A 49 -5.10 -6.18 -6.18
C THR A 49 -4.66 -5.63 -7.53
N GLN A 50 -4.49 -4.31 -7.68
CA GLN A 50 -4.13 -3.64 -8.94
C GLN A 50 -3.15 -2.48 -8.69
N LEU A 51 -1.91 -2.83 -8.30
CA LEU A 51 -0.81 -1.85 -8.26
C LEU A 51 -0.58 -1.24 -9.64
N THR A 52 -0.42 0.09 -9.69
CA THR A 52 -0.02 0.77 -10.93
C THR A 52 1.45 0.48 -11.26
N ASP A 53 1.85 0.58 -12.52
CA ASP A 53 3.26 0.35 -12.90
C ASP A 53 4.22 1.30 -12.17
N ARG A 54 3.78 2.54 -11.85
CA ARG A 54 4.58 3.47 -11.03
C ARG A 54 4.72 2.97 -9.60
N GLN A 55 3.65 2.45 -8.98
CA GLN A 55 3.71 1.85 -7.66
C GLN A 55 4.62 0.62 -7.63
N LYS A 56 4.48 -0.30 -8.60
CA LYS A 56 5.37 -1.47 -8.74
C LYS A 56 6.84 -1.04 -8.86
N GLN A 57 7.13 -0.02 -9.69
CA GLN A 57 8.46 0.54 -9.85
C GLN A 57 9.01 1.14 -8.55
N LEU A 58 8.22 1.96 -7.85
CA LEU A 58 8.64 2.59 -6.59
C LEU A 58 8.88 1.56 -5.49
N MET A 59 8.03 0.54 -5.39
CA MET A 59 8.23 -0.54 -4.43
C MET A 59 9.47 -1.38 -4.77
N LYS A 60 9.74 -1.67 -6.06
CA LYS A 60 10.97 -2.33 -6.49
C LYS A 60 12.21 -1.48 -6.16
N CYS A 61 12.21 -0.19 -6.49
CA CYS A 61 13.30 0.73 -6.12
C CYS A 61 13.52 0.80 -4.60
N THR A 62 12.44 0.75 -3.81
CA THR A 62 12.51 0.68 -2.34
C THR A 62 13.22 -0.60 -1.90
N LEU A 63 12.84 -1.75 -2.45
CA LEU A 63 13.41 -3.06 -2.14
C LEU A 63 14.90 -3.13 -2.49
N ASP A 64 15.25 -2.77 -3.73
CA ASP A 64 16.60 -2.78 -4.29
C ASP A 64 17.56 -1.88 -3.46
N ASN A 65 17.07 -0.73 -2.97
CA ASN A 65 17.83 0.19 -2.12
C ASN A 65 17.75 -0.18 -0.63
N SER A 66 18.05 -1.45 -0.28
CA SER A 66 18.07 -1.95 1.10
C SER A 66 16.78 -1.70 1.90
N ASN A 67 15.63 -1.84 1.24
CA ASN A 67 14.30 -1.55 1.79
C ASN A 67 14.12 -0.09 2.26
N GLN A 68 14.66 0.87 1.51
CA GLN A 68 14.62 2.31 1.82
C GLN A 68 14.42 3.16 0.56
N PHE A 69 13.39 4.00 0.55
CA PHE A 69 13.20 5.00 -0.50
C PHE A 69 12.93 6.35 0.13
N GLY A 70 13.83 7.31 -0.08
CA GLY A 70 13.65 8.69 0.36
C GLY A 70 13.12 9.55 -0.77
N THR A 71 12.15 10.42 -0.50
CA THR A 71 11.71 11.45 -1.45
C THR A 71 11.12 12.68 -0.74
N ALA A 72 11.07 13.81 -1.44
CA ALA A 72 10.45 15.03 -0.93
C ALA A 72 8.93 14.88 -0.79
N HIS A 73 8.39 15.32 0.35
CA HIS A 73 6.96 15.29 0.64
C HIS A 73 6.17 16.23 -0.27
N GLY A 74 5.08 15.72 -0.86
CA GLY A 74 4.31 16.42 -1.88
C GLY A 74 4.81 16.20 -3.32
N SER A 75 5.91 15.46 -3.51
CA SER A 75 6.28 14.95 -4.84
C SER A 75 5.34 13.82 -5.29
N ASP A 76 5.24 13.60 -6.60
CA ASP A 76 4.47 12.49 -7.20
C ASP A 76 4.83 11.13 -6.58
N ASP A 77 6.12 10.89 -6.34
CA ASP A 77 6.59 9.64 -5.72
C ASP A 77 6.18 9.52 -4.25
N SER A 78 6.19 10.61 -3.50
CA SER A 78 5.64 10.60 -2.15
C SER A 78 4.12 10.36 -2.16
N ILE A 79 3.39 10.90 -3.14
CA ILE A 79 1.94 10.72 -3.25
C ILE A 79 1.59 9.25 -3.51
N GLU A 80 2.32 8.57 -4.40
CA GLU A 80 2.13 7.13 -4.63
C GLU A 80 2.59 6.28 -3.44
N LEU A 81 3.70 6.63 -2.77
CA LEU A 81 4.17 5.91 -1.59
C LEU A 81 3.28 6.11 -0.36
N GLU A 82 2.64 7.26 -0.18
CA GLU A 82 1.61 7.46 0.87
C GLU A 82 0.35 6.62 0.59
N LYS A 83 -0.07 6.44 -0.67
CA LYS A 83 -1.18 5.49 -1.00
C LYS A 83 -0.83 4.05 -0.63
N LEU A 84 0.41 3.64 -0.91
CA LEU A 84 0.92 2.32 -0.54
C LEU A 84 1.14 2.18 0.98
N ALA A 85 1.48 3.27 1.66
CA ALA A 85 1.64 3.30 3.10
C ALA A 85 0.30 3.22 3.83
N ALA A 86 -0.70 3.96 3.33
CA ALA A 86 -2.08 3.80 3.73
C ALA A 86 -2.49 2.31 3.58
N ALA A 87 -2.31 1.72 2.39
CA ALA A 87 -2.60 0.31 2.11
C ALA A 87 -1.84 -0.74 2.96
N GLY A 88 -0.94 -0.33 3.87
CA GLY A 88 -0.20 -1.22 4.75
C GLY A 88 0.94 -1.97 4.06
N LEU A 89 1.26 -1.61 2.81
CA LEU A 89 2.38 -2.19 2.04
C LEU A 89 3.71 -1.48 2.31
N VAL A 90 3.65 -0.27 2.87
CA VAL A 90 4.79 0.60 3.12
C VAL A 90 4.65 1.25 4.50
N THR A 91 5.76 1.54 5.18
CA THR A 91 5.77 2.43 6.36
C THR A 91 6.36 3.78 5.96
N SER A 92 5.68 4.88 6.30
CA SER A 92 6.21 6.24 6.14
C SER A 92 6.87 6.72 7.45
N GLU A 93 8.20 6.80 7.45
CA GLU A 93 8.99 7.50 8.47
C GLU A 93 9.14 8.97 8.07
N GLY A 94 8.70 9.90 8.92
CA GLY A 94 8.98 11.32 8.72
C GLY A 94 10.45 11.65 9.03
N HIS A 95 10.94 12.79 8.52
CA HIS A 95 11.95 13.54 9.28
C HIS A 95 13.34 12.89 9.48
N PRO A 96 13.96 12.09 8.56
CA PRO A 96 15.24 11.44 8.88
C PRO A 96 16.31 12.48 9.19
N THR A 97 16.79 12.50 10.44
CA THR A 97 17.64 13.58 10.98
C THR A 97 19.00 13.74 10.29
N TRP A 98 19.37 12.78 9.44
CA TRP A 98 20.60 12.76 8.65
C TRP A 98 20.42 13.27 7.21
N ILE A 99 19.19 13.53 6.74
CA ILE A 99 18.91 14.13 5.41
C ILE A 99 18.87 15.66 5.49
N GLY A 100 18.39 16.24 6.60
CA GLY A 100 18.52 17.66 6.91
C GLY A 100 17.68 18.64 6.08
N ASP A 101 16.53 18.22 5.54
CA ASP A 101 15.85 18.90 4.42
C ASP A 101 15.01 20.15 4.79
N PHE A 102 13.86 20.10 5.48
CA PHE A 102 13.25 19.07 6.32
C PHE A 102 12.05 18.33 5.68
N LEU A 103 11.79 18.53 4.38
CA LEU A 103 10.60 18.04 3.67
C LEU A 103 10.71 16.57 3.21
N TYR A 104 11.84 15.89 3.42
CA TYR A 104 12.01 14.50 3.00
C TYR A 104 11.24 13.51 3.89
N ARG A 105 10.63 12.49 3.27
CA ARG A 105 10.08 11.30 3.93
C ARG A 105 10.86 10.06 3.52
N LEU A 106 10.91 9.08 4.40
CA LEU A 106 11.56 7.79 4.18
C LEU A 106 10.52 6.68 4.21
N TYR A 107 10.49 5.90 3.15
CA TYR A 107 9.55 4.82 2.94
C TYR A 107 10.28 3.47 2.99
N ARG A 108 9.64 2.46 3.58
CA ARG A 108 10.15 1.08 3.65
C ARG A 108 9.00 0.11 3.36
N LEU A 109 9.24 -0.97 2.62
CA LEU A 109 8.21 -2.00 2.47
C LEU A 109 7.99 -2.73 3.79
N THR A 110 6.72 -2.97 4.12
CA THR A 110 6.28 -3.92 5.16
C THR A 110 6.59 -5.36 4.72
N PRO A 111 6.51 -6.36 5.62
CA PRO A 111 6.55 -7.77 5.21
C PRO A 111 5.54 -8.09 4.09
N GLU A 112 4.33 -7.56 4.20
CA GLU A 112 3.23 -7.70 3.25
C GLU A 112 3.59 -7.04 1.90
N GLY A 113 4.08 -5.80 1.91
CA GLY A 113 4.54 -5.10 0.71
C GLY A 113 5.66 -5.83 -0.04
N LYS A 114 6.56 -6.52 0.68
CA LYS A 114 7.59 -7.35 0.05
C LYS A 114 7.00 -8.56 -0.66
N VAL A 115 6.05 -9.26 -0.04
CA VAL A 115 5.36 -10.41 -0.66
C VAL A 115 4.68 -9.98 -1.96
N VAL A 116 3.91 -8.88 -1.93
CA VAL A 116 3.23 -8.36 -3.12
C VAL A 116 4.22 -8.01 -4.24
N VAL A 117 5.36 -7.37 -3.92
CA VAL A 117 6.41 -7.07 -4.92
C VAL A 117 7.04 -8.32 -5.51
N TYR A 118 7.35 -9.32 -4.69
CA TYR A 118 7.90 -10.59 -5.18
C TYR A 118 6.90 -11.35 -6.05
N GLU A 119 5.61 -11.35 -5.71
CA GLU A 119 4.56 -11.93 -6.55
C GLU A 119 4.40 -11.20 -7.89
N GLU A 120 4.46 -9.86 -7.91
CA GLU A 120 4.40 -9.08 -9.15
C GLU A 120 5.65 -9.28 -10.02
N ILE A 121 6.85 -9.36 -9.44
CA ILE A 121 8.08 -9.68 -10.19
C ILE A 121 8.00 -11.09 -10.76
N ALA A 122 7.56 -12.08 -9.98
CA ALA A 122 7.44 -13.46 -10.43
C ALA A 122 6.42 -13.65 -11.57
N LYS A 123 5.35 -12.84 -11.61
CA LYS A 123 4.41 -12.83 -12.75
C LYS A 123 5.11 -12.36 -14.03
N VAL A 124 5.87 -11.25 -13.97
CA VAL A 124 6.60 -10.71 -15.13
C VAL A 124 7.69 -11.66 -15.63
N GLU A 125 8.36 -12.40 -14.75
CA GLU A 125 9.35 -13.43 -15.13
C GLU A 125 8.72 -14.74 -15.66
N SER A 126 7.39 -14.88 -15.57
CA SER A 126 6.65 -16.07 -16.04
C SER A 126 5.92 -15.89 -17.37
N GLU A 127 5.90 -14.67 -17.92
CA GLU A 127 5.37 -14.42 -19.27
C GLU A 127 6.43 -14.79 -20.34
N PRO A 128 6.09 -15.60 -21.37
CA PRO A 128 7.04 -16.15 -22.34
C PRO A 128 7.40 -15.23 -23.52
#